data_AF-A0A0C9Z4L4-F1
#
_entry.id   AF-A0A0C9Z4L4-F1
#
_cell.length_a   1.000
_cell.length_b   1.000
_cell.length_c   1.000
_cell.angle_alpha   90.00
_cell.angle_beta   90.00
_cell.angle_gamma   90.00
#
_symmetry.space_group_name_H-M   'P 1'
#
loop_
_entity.id
_entity.type
_entity.pdbx_description
1 polymer ?
#
loop_
_entity_poly.entity_id
_entity_poly.type
_entity_poly.pdbx_seq_one_letter_code
_entity_poly.pdbx_strand_id
1 'polypeptide(L)'
;MHTLPLEVQQEILALSTNKRSTAAKHLRVSLRIHSWMEHVLYEKVVLDGDDDTKRFLQCLSLRPPHMQFAQAHTTSLFLKGEIEPPRMLELLALCKGVTCLALDLDTDEFSKDGSALWSVLDALPLKYLMLSVNITFTDAITTSPKVFTHITHLDIHDECLLDEDHECFDTLNALTHLCVVLDRDYSKPLVVKRFVSNPRVQVLAFRVESPHSGAVEFLEEHGLLHDKIVLMPFFIAPWGSMGRGDMLLWQVAEEALKHPIPKKQGHRCVPVSTVRNAYANKYDMPKVPHSNECTAKKHNRNGVFLARTKGPM
;
A
#
# COMPACT_ATOMS: atom_id res chain seq x y z
N MET A 1 -15.58 -30.03 -6.75
CA MET A 1 -15.47 -30.78 -5.48
C MET A 1 -16.72 -30.47 -4.67
N HIS A 2 -17.49 -31.47 -4.26
CA HIS A 2 -18.67 -31.24 -3.40
C HIS A 2 -18.22 -31.25 -1.93
N THR A 3 -18.30 -30.10 -1.27
CA THR A 3 -18.07 -29.98 0.19
C THR A 3 -19.31 -30.44 0.94
N LEU A 4 -19.13 -31.23 2.00
CA LEU A 4 -20.22 -31.63 2.89
C LEU A 4 -20.76 -30.41 3.67
N PRO A 5 -22.05 -30.33 3.99
CA PRO A 5 -22.59 -29.32 4.90
C PRO A 5 -21.86 -29.31 6.26
N LEU A 6 -21.73 -28.14 6.89
CA LEU A 6 -20.98 -27.97 8.14
C LEU A 6 -21.52 -28.86 9.26
N GLU A 7 -22.84 -29.01 9.31
CA GLU A 7 -23.55 -29.82 10.30
C GLU A 7 -23.17 -31.30 10.17
N VAL A 8 -23.05 -31.79 8.93
CA VAL A 8 -22.62 -33.16 8.64
C VAL A 8 -21.15 -33.36 9.01
N GLN A 9 -20.28 -32.37 8.75
CA GLN A 9 -18.88 -32.43 9.16
C GLN A 9 -18.74 -32.48 10.68
N GLN A 10 -19.52 -31.67 11.41
CA GLN A 10 -19.56 -31.65 12.87
C GLN A 10 -20.06 -32.98 13.44
N GLU A 11 -21.12 -33.55 12.87
CA GLU A 11 -21.66 -34.84 13.30
C GLU A 11 -20.67 -35.99 13.05
N ILE A 12 -20.00 -36.02 11.90
CA ILE A 12 -18.93 -36.99 11.62
C ILE A 12 -17.78 -36.84 12.64
N LEU A 13 -17.40 -35.60 12.96
CA LEU A 13 -16.36 -35.35 13.97
C LEU A 13 -16.80 -35.85 15.35
N ALA A 14 -18.04 -35.55 15.77
CA ALA A 14 -18.60 -35.99 17.04
C ALA A 14 -18.72 -37.53 17.14
N LEU A 15 -19.19 -38.19 16.08
CA LEU A 15 -19.31 -39.66 16.05
C LEU A 15 -17.94 -40.34 16.07
N SER A 16 -16.95 -39.76 15.41
CA SER A 16 -15.61 -40.32 15.33
C SER A 16 -14.76 -40.11 16.60
N THR A 17 -15.11 -39.14 17.46
CA THR A 17 -14.47 -38.97 18.78
C THR A 17 -14.99 -39.96 19.85
N ASN A 18 -16.03 -40.75 19.58
CA ASN A 18 -16.51 -41.79 20.51
C ASN A 18 -15.46 -42.86 20.83
N LYS A 19 -14.44 -43.04 19.97
CA LYS A 19 -13.27 -43.88 20.27
C LYS A 19 -12.13 -43.01 20.80
N ARG A 20 -11.67 -43.28 22.03
CA ARG A 20 -10.57 -42.52 22.69
C ARG A 20 -9.31 -42.36 21.83
N SER A 21 -8.91 -43.40 21.09
CA SER A 21 -7.76 -43.37 20.18
C SER A 21 -7.95 -42.44 18.99
N THR A 22 -9.19 -42.23 18.56
CA THR A 22 -9.56 -41.36 17.44
C THR A 22 -9.78 -39.92 17.91
N ALA A 23 -10.38 -39.73 19.10
CA ALA A 23 -10.49 -38.43 19.76
C ALA A 23 -9.13 -37.75 19.98
N ALA A 24 -8.14 -38.48 20.49
CA ALA A 24 -6.79 -37.93 20.68
C ALA A 24 -6.13 -37.51 19.35
N LYS A 25 -6.41 -38.22 18.25
CA LYS A 25 -5.92 -37.85 16.91
C LYS A 25 -6.62 -36.59 16.41
N HIS A 26 -7.94 -36.49 16.53
CA HIS A 26 -8.67 -35.28 16.15
C HIS A 26 -8.24 -34.08 16.96
N LEU A 27 -8.07 -34.21 18.28
CA LEU A 27 -7.56 -33.12 19.11
C LEU A 27 -6.18 -32.64 18.63
N ARG A 28 -5.26 -33.56 18.30
CA ARG A 28 -3.93 -33.18 17.77
C ARG A 28 -4.03 -32.47 16.43
N VAL A 29 -4.89 -32.93 15.53
CA VAL A 29 -5.13 -32.28 14.23
C VAL A 29 -5.72 -30.90 14.44
N SER A 30 -6.74 -30.76 15.28
CA SER A 30 -7.35 -29.48 15.62
C SER A 30 -6.35 -28.50 16.24
N LEU A 31 -5.50 -28.94 17.17
CA LEU A 31 -4.45 -28.11 17.76
C LEU A 31 -3.42 -27.69 16.71
N ARG A 32 -3.04 -28.58 15.80
CA ARG A 32 -2.10 -28.26 14.72
C ARG A 32 -2.70 -27.27 13.72
N ILE A 33 -3.97 -27.46 13.34
CA ILE A 33 -4.69 -26.53 12.47
C ILE A 33 -4.83 -25.19 13.17
N HIS A 34 -5.18 -25.16 14.46
CA HIS A 34 -5.29 -23.94 15.24
C HIS A 34 -3.95 -23.17 15.25
N SER A 35 -2.85 -23.82 15.61
CA SER A 35 -1.52 -23.20 15.62
C SER A 35 -1.10 -22.68 14.23
N TRP A 36 -1.42 -23.43 13.17
CA TRP A 36 -1.15 -22.98 11.80
C TRP A 36 -2.01 -21.79 11.41
N MET A 37 -3.31 -21.82 11.72
CA MET A 37 -4.24 -20.72 11.45
C MET A 37 -3.88 -19.47 12.24
N GLU A 38 -3.44 -19.60 13.50
CA GLU A 38 -2.95 -18.48 14.30
C GLU A 38 -1.80 -17.77 13.59
N HIS A 39 -0.82 -18.51 13.08
CA HIS A 39 0.27 -17.91 12.32
C HIS A 39 -0.25 -17.11 11.12
N VAL A 40 -1.17 -17.68 10.33
CA VAL A 40 -1.75 -17.02 9.15
C VAL A 40 -2.56 -15.78 9.54
N LEU A 41 -3.35 -15.87 10.63
CA LEU A 41 -4.20 -14.77 11.10
C LEU A 41 -3.40 -13.60 11.68
N TYR A 42 -2.29 -13.88 12.37
CA TYR A 42 -1.45 -12.85 12.96
C TYR A 42 -0.38 -12.33 12.00
N GLU A 43 0.01 -13.06 10.95
CA GLU A 43 1.02 -12.60 9.99
C GLU A 43 0.67 -11.23 9.38
N LYS A 44 -0.61 -11.03 9.06
CA LYS A 44 -1.15 -9.82 8.47
C LYS A 44 -2.39 -9.37 9.22
N VAL A 45 -2.24 -8.29 9.99
CA VAL A 45 -3.33 -7.73 10.79
C VAL A 45 -3.87 -6.49 10.09
N VAL A 46 -5.18 -6.45 9.87
CA VAL A 46 -5.88 -5.33 9.27
C VAL A 46 -6.95 -4.88 10.24
N LEU A 47 -6.88 -3.63 10.70
CA LEU A 47 -7.81 -3.04 11.65
C LEU A 47 -8.47 -1.83 11.02
N ASP A 48 -9.79 -1.76 11.13
CA ASP A 48 -10.62 -0.73 10.50
C ASP A 48 -11.34 0.05 11.61
N GLY A 49 -10.67 1.09 12.08
CA GLY A 49 -11.13 1.95 13.17
C GLY A 49 -10.77 1.48 14.58
N ASP A 50 -11.11 2.35 15.53
CA ASP A 50 -10.76 2.25 16.94
C ASP A 50 -11.39 1.03 17.66
N ASP A 51 -12.60 0.65 17.27
CA ASP A 51 -13.35 -0.49 17.84
C ASP A 51 -12.68 -1.83 17.54
N ASP A 52 -12.27 -2.05 16.30
CA ASP A 52 -11.57 -3.27 15.89
C ASP A 52 -10.20 -3.36 16.57
N THR A 53 -9.52 -2.21 16.69
CA THR A 53 -8.26 -2.10 17.42
C THR A 53 -8.43 -2.46 18.90
N LYS A 54 -9.48 -1.95 19.55
CA LYS A 54 -9.81 -2.29 20.94
C LYS A 54 -10.08 -3.77 21.13
N ARG A 55 -10.89 -4.37 20.26
CA ARG A 55 -11.18 -5.81 20.30
C ARG A 55 -9.92 -6.63 20.12
N PHE A 56 -9.05 -6.24 19.19
CA PHE A 56 -7.78 -6.91 18.96
C PHE A 56 -6.89 -6.88 20.21
N LEU A 57 -6.68 -5.69 20.80
CA LEU A 57 -5.91 -5.53 22.04
C LEU A 57 -6.53 -6.31 23.22
N GLN A 58 -7.86 -6.29 23.35
CA GLN A 58 -8.56 -7.08 24.36
C GLN A 58 -8.38 -8.58 24.16
N CYS A 59 -8.46 -9.07 22.92
CA CYS A 59 -8.23 -10.49 22.63
C CYS A 59 -6.79 -10.91 23.00
N LEU A 60 -5.80 -10.05 22.78
CA LEU A 60 -4.42 -10.31 23.16
C LEU A 60 -4.22 -10.26 24.68
N SER A 61 -4.85 -9.33 25.38
CA SER A 61 -4.70 -9.21 26.84
C SER A 61 -5.33 -10.37 27.60
N LEU A 62 -6.42 -10.97 27.08
CA LEU A 62 -7.05 -12.15 27.65
C LEU A 62 -6.19 -13.42 27.54
N ARG A 63 -5.12 -13.40 26.73
CA ARG A 63 -4.27 -14.57 26.49
C ARG A 63 -2.80 -14.13 26.41
N PRO A 64 -2.08 -14.01 27.54
CA PRO A 64 -0.68 -13.56 27.55
C PRO A 64 0.25 -14.31 26.58
N PRO A 65 0.11 -15.64 26.35
CA PRO A 65 0.89 -16.32 25.31
C PRO A 65 0.60 -15.78 23.90
N HIS A 66 -0.63 -15.37 23.61
CA HIS A 66 -1.01 -14.78 22.32
C HIS A 66 -0.44 -13.37 22.15
N MET A 67 -0.26 -12.62 23.23
CA MET A 67 0.40 -11.31 23.20
C MET A 67 1.86 -11.46 22.72
N GLN A 68 2.60 -12.42 23.28
CA GLN A 68 3.96 -12.76 22.83
C GLN A 68 3.97 -13.33 21.41
N PHE A 69 2.95 -14.12 21.07
CA PHE A 69 2.79 -14.67 19.72
C PHE A 69 2.58 -13.55 18.68
N ALA A 70 1.63 -12.65 18.90
CA ALA A 70 1.38 -11.52 18.01
C ALA A 70 2.61 -10.60 17.89
N GLN A 71 3.31 -10.36 19.00
CA GLN A 71 4.60 -9.65 19.00
C GLN A 71 5.61 -10.25 18.01
N ALA A 72 5.71 -11.58 17.97
CA ALA A 72 6.69 -12.30 17.17
C ALA A 72 6.23 -12.59 15.72
N HIS A 73 4.92 -12.69 15.50
CA HIS A 73 4.36 -13.16 14.23
C HIS A 73 3.69 -12.07 13.39
N THR A 74 3.35 -10.91 13.96
CA THR A 74 2.77 -9.81 13.18
C THR A 74 3.85 -9.14 12.33
N THR A 75 3.88 -9.45 11.03
CA THR A 75 4.86 -8.91 10.07
C THR A 75 4.30 -7.75 9.26
N SER A 76 2.99 -7.74 9.03
CA SER A 76 2.29 -6.68 8.31
C SER A 76 1.13 -6.15 9.12
N LEU A 77 1.05 -4.84 9.28
CA LEU A 77 -0.01 -4.16 10.03
C LEU A 77 -0.62 -3.06 9.17
N PHE A 78 -1.93 -3.06 9.04
CA PHE A 78 -2.69 -2.08 8.27
C PHE A 78 -3.74 -1.45 9.17
N LEU A 79 -3.57 -0.18 9.48
CA LEU A 79 -4.43 0.60 10.37
C LEU A 79 -5.21 1.60 9.54
N LYS A 80 -6.53 1.47 9.50
CA LYS A 80 -7.41 2.29 8.68
C LYS A 80 -8.41 3.04 9.53
N GLY A 81 -8.89 4.16 9.01
CA GLY A 81 -9.93 4.95 9.64
C GLY A 81 -9.45 5.57 10.95
N GLU A 82 -10.40 6.13 11.68
CA GLU A 82 -10.14 6.87 12.92
C GLU A 82 -9.78 5.89 14.05
N ILE A 83 -8.50 5.89 14.46
CA ILE A 83 -7.99 5.15 15.62
C ILE A 83 -7.39 6.16 16.59
N GLU A 84 -7.76 6.08 17.86
CA GLU A 84 -7.22 6.99 18.87
C GLU A 84 -5.68 6.85 18.96
N PRO A 85 -4.91 7.96 18.91
CA PRO A 85 -3.46 7.96 18.99
C PRO A 85 -2.87 7.12 20.12
N PRO A 86 -3.35 7.20 21.39
CA PRO A 86 -2.78 6.39 22.47
C PRO A 86 -2.89 4.90 22.18
N ARG A 87 -3.98 4.47 21.53
CA ARG A 87 -4.26 3.07 21.22
C ARG A 87 -3.47 2.58 20.03
N MET A 88 -3.31 3.42 19.00
CA MET A 88 -2.41 3.13 17.90
C MET A 88 -0.96 2.98 18.40
N LEU A 89 -0.49 3.89 19.27
CA LEU A 89 0.85 3.81 19.85
C LEU A 89 1.03 2.54 20.70
N GLU A 90 0.03 2.17 21.51
CA GLU A 90 0.03 0.91 22.26
C GLU A 90 0.15 -0.30 21.33
N LEU A 91 -0.65 -0.34 20.27
CA LEU A 91 -0.63 -1.41 19.27
C LEU A 91 0.71 -1.49 18.54
N LEU A 92 1.26 -0.37 18.10
CA LEU A 92 2.55 -0.33 17.41
C LEU A 92 3.70 -0.76 18.34
N ALA A 93 3.68 -0.33 19.61
CA ALA A 93 4.64 -0.77 20.61
C ALA A 93 4.55 -2.27 20.92
N LEU A 94 3.35 -2.84 20.77
CA LEU A 94 3.10 -4.28 20.87
C LEU A 94 3.65 -5.02 19.65
N CYS A 95 3.41 -4.55 18.44
CA CYS A 95 3.74 -5.29 17.22
C CYS A 95 5.18 -5.05 16.74
N LYS A 96 6.18 -5.39 17.57
CA LYS A 96 7.62 -5.13 17.31
C LYS A 96 8.20 -5.83 16.09
N GLY A 97 7.57 -6.91 15.62
CA GLY A 97 7.98 -7.65 14.42
C GLY A 97 7.53 -7.04 13.09
N VAL A 98 6.81 -5.91 13.11
CA VAL A 98 6.22 -5.32 11.91
C VAL A 98 7.32 -4.80 10.97
N THR A 99 7.27 -5.29 9.73
CA THR A 99 8.16 -4.88 8.62
C THR A 99 7.41 -4.16 7.51
N CYS A 100 6.09 -4.31 7.46
CA CYS A 100 5.20 -3.64 6.52
C CYS A 100 4.09 -2.94 7.30
N LEU A 101 4.04 -1.61 7.20
CA LEU A 101 3.07 -0.81 7.93
C LEU A 101 2.31 0.11 6.97
N ALA A 102 0.99 0.12 7.10
CA ALA A 102 0.15 1.15 6.50
C ALA A 102 -0.60 1.88 7.61
N LEU A 103 -0.48 3.20 7.65
CA LEU A 103 -1.14 4.07 8.62
C LEU A 103 -2.02 5.07 7.90
N ASP A 104 -3.30 5.07 8.27
CA ASP A 104 -4.22 6.14 7.95
C ASP A 104 -4.32 7.05 9.17
N LEU A 105 -3.76 8.23 9.08
CA LEU A 105 -3.64 9.18 10.18
C LEU A 105 -4.61 10.33 9.96
N ASP A 106 -5.64 10.41 10.80
CA ASP A 106 -6.38 11.65 10.96
C ASP A 106 -5.55 12.61 11.81
N THR A 107 -5.35 13.82 11.31
CA THR A 107 -4.18 14.65 11.67
C THR A 107 -4.41 15.60 12.81
N ASP A 108 -5.66 15.86 13.17
CA ASP A 108 -5.96 16.86 14.19
C ASP A 108 -5.31 16.52 15.55
N GLU A 109 -5.15 15.24 15.86
CA GLU A 109 -4.55 14.81 17.12
C GLU A 109 -3.01 14.67 17.07
N PHE A 110 -2.44 14.29 15.91
CA PHE A 110 -0.99 14.17 15.74
C PHE A 110 -0.29 15.47 15.38
N SER A 111 -1.03 16.48 14.91
CA SER A 111 -0.51 17.81 14.53
C SER A 111 0.22 18.54 15.66
N LYS A 112 -0.10 18.25 16.93
CA LYS A 112 0.47 18.94 18.09
C LYS A 112 1.80 18.36 18.55
N ASP A 113 1.99 17.05 18.46
CA ASP A 113 3.20 16.35 18.86
C ASP A 113 3.30 14.96 18.21
N GLY A 114 3.91 14.91 17.02
CA GLY A 114 4.18 13.66 16.30
C GLY A 114 5.36 12.84 16.86
N SER A 115 6.08 13.34 17.87
CA SER A 115 7.34 12.72 18.33
C SER A 115 7.15 11.31 18.88
N ALA A 116 6.03 11.06 19.56
CA ALA A 116 5.69 9.74 20.10
C ALA A 116 5.50 8.71 18.99
N LEU A 117 4.81 9.08 17.90
CA LEU A 117 4.62 8.22 16.75
C LEU A 117 5.97 7.89 16.10
N TRP A 118 6.79 8.89 15.81
CA TRP A 118 8.11 8.68 15.20
C TRP A 118 9.04 7.83 16.06
N SER A 119 9.04 8.03 17.39
CA SER A 119 9.82 7.22 18.33
C SER A 119 9.42 5.74 18.28
N VAL A 120 8.12 5.46 18.17
CA VAL A 120 7.63 4.09 18.03
C VAL A 120 7.98 3.51 16.66
N LEU A 121 7.82 4.27 15.57
CA LEU A 121 8.17 3.84 14.22
C LEU A 121 9.68 3.58 14.06
N ASP A 122 10.53 4.39 14.70
CA ASP A 122 11.99 4.22 14.73
C ASP A 122 12.41 2.91 15.40
N ALA A 123 11.59 2.39 16.32
CA ALA A 123 11.86 1.13 17.01
C ALA A 123 11.42 -0.11 16.21
N LEU A 124 10.65 0.06 15.12
CA LEU A 124 10.16 -1.03 14.29
C LEU A 124 11.15 -1.34 13.14
N PRO A 125 11.32 -2.62 12.77
CA PRO A 125 12.18 -3.04 11.66
C PRO A 125 11.51 -2.83 10.29
N LEU A 126 10.96 -1.63 10.07
CA LEU A 126 10.16 -1.30 8.88
C LEU A 126 11.01 -1.33 7.60
N LYS A 127 10.45 -1.97 6.57
CA LYS A 127 10.96 -1.98 5.19
C LYS A 127 9.99 -1.35 4.21
N TYR A 128 8.69 -1.48 4.51
CA TYR A 128 7.58 -0.94 3.74
C TYR A 128 6.78 -0.03 4.66
N LEU A 129 6.58 1.21 4.21
CA LEU A 129 5.81 2.19 4.93
C LEU A 129 4.83 2.87 3.96
N MET A 130 3.56 2.80 4.29
CA MET A 130 2.48 3.50 3.62
C MET A 130 1.87 4.48 4.61
N LEU A 131 1.80 5.75 4.22
CA LEU A 131 1.29 6.83 5.05
C LEU A 131 0.19 7.55 4.28
N SER A 132 -1.00 7.55 4.84
CA SER A 132 -2.08 8.48 4.49
C SER A 132 -2.14 9.49 5.60
N VAL A 133 -1.79 10.74 5.28
CA VAL A 133 -1.69 11.83 6.25
C VAL A 133 -2.31 13.08 5.62
N ASN A 134 -3.00 13.86 6.42
CA ASN A 134 -3.65 15.10 6.00
C ASN A 134 -2.83 16.33 6.44
N ILE A 135 -1.98 16.85 5.55
CA ILE A 135 -1.44 18.23 5.41
C ILE A 135 -0.68 18.86 6.61
N THR A 136 -1.10 18.71 7.87
CA THR A 136 -0.48 19.36 9.05
C THR A 136 0.72 18.61 9.62
N PHE A 137 1.08 17.46 9.05
CA PHE A 137 2.14 16.59 9.55
C PHE A 137 3.54 16.93 9.00
N THR A 138 3.63 17.92 8.11
CA THR A 138 4.86 18.41 7.48
C THR A 138 5.88 18.92 8.50
N ASP A 139 5.44 19.63 9.55
CA ASP A 139 6.33 20.15 10.59
C ASP A 139 7.02 19.03 11.39
N ALA A 140 6.33 17.91 11.64
CA ALA A 140 6.88 16.79 12.40
C ALA A 140 7.92 15.99 11.60
N ILE A 141 7.78 15.95 10.26
CA ILE A 141 8.68 15.25 9.35
C ILE A 141 10.06 15.95 9.24
N THR A 142 10.14 17.24 9.56
CA THR A 142 11.39 18.03 9.48
C THR A 142 12.55 17.45 10.30
N THR A 143 12.24 16.70 11.35
CA THR A 143 13.26 16.09 12.24
C THR A 143 13.98 14.89 11.64
N SER A 144 13.65 14.48 10.40
CA SER A 144 14.30 13.36 9.70
C SER A 144 14.34 12.06 10.53
N PRO A 145 13.17 11.47 10.83
CA PRO A 145 13.08 10.32 11.72
C PRO A 145 13.88 9.13 11.19
N LYS A 146 14.50 8.36 12.11
CA LYS A 146 15.45 7.29 11.74
C LYS A 146 14.79 6.17 10.96
N VAL A 147 13.47 6.00 11.09
CA VAL A 147 12.67 5.03 10.34
C VAL A 147 12.98 5.10 8.85
N PHE A 148 13.11 6.29 8.28
CA PHE A 148 13.35 6.52 6.85
C PHE A 148 14.71 6.00 6.35
N THR A 149 15.68 5.81 7.24
CA THR A 149 17.01 5.29 6.85
C THR A 149 16.97 3.83 6.38
N HIS A 150 15.94 3.08 6.75
CA HIS A 150 15.79 1.65 6.42
C HIS A 150 14.63 1.37 5.46
N ILE A 151 13.76 2.35 5.19
CA ILE A 151 12.62 2.17 4.29
C ILE A 151 13.09 1.95 2.86
N THR A 152 12.64 0.85 2.28
CA THR A 152 12.90 0.49 0.87
C THR A 152 11.73 0.83 -0.03
N HIS A 153 10.51 0.83 0.51
CA HIS A 153 9.26 1.10 -0.19
C HIS A 153 8.43 2.11 0.61
N LEU A 154 8.15 3.27 -0.01
CA LEU A 154 7.41 4.36 0.61
C LEU A 154 6.22 4.73 -0.27
N ASP A 155 5.01 4.68 0.28
CA ASP A 155 3.76 5.11 -0.40
C ASP A 155 3.10 6.21 0.42
N ILE A 156 3.03 7.43 -0.11
CA ILE A 156 2.49 8.60 0.58
C ILE A 156 1.25 9.09 -0.17
N HIS A 157 0.14 9.18 0.56
CA HIS A 157 -1.18 9.60 0.07
C HIS A 157 -1.48 11.05 0.47
N ASP A 158 -0.45 11.88 0.53
CA ASP A 158 -0.56 13.31 0.83
C ASP A 158 -0.10 14.09 -0.40
N GLU A 159 -0.96 15.00 -0.88
CA GLU A 159 -0.69 15.90 -2.01
C GLU A 159 0.36 16.95 -1.66
N CYS A 160 0.41 17.38 -0.39
CA CYS A 160 1.29 18.45 0.06
C CYS A 160 2.77 18.05 0.14
N LEU A 161 3.07 16.76 0.01
CA LEU A 161 4.44 16.26 0.05
C LEU A 161 5.31 16.78 -1.11
N LEU A 162 4.68 17.07 -2.25
CA LEU A 162 5.37 17.64 -3.41
C LEU A 162 5.39 19.17 -3.41
N ASP A 163 4.82 19.79 -2.37
CA ASP A 163 4.66 21.23 -2.30
C ASP A 163 5.83 21.91 -1.61
N GLU A 164 6.70 21.22 -0.88
CA GLU A 164 7.84 21.84 -0.20
C GLU A 164 9.12 21.00 -0.31
N ASP A 165 10.27 21.66 -0.14
CA ASP A 165 11.55 20.97 -0.09
C ASP A 165 11.76 20.39 1.31
N HIS A 166 11.25 19.18 1.52
CA HIS A 166 11.41 18.49 2.79
C HIS A 166 12.81 17.85 2.87
N GLU A 167 13.61 18.27 3.86
CA GLU A 167 14.97 17.75 4.10
C GLU A 167 14.95 16.24 4.43
N CYS A 168 13.85 15.72 4.96
CA CYS A 168 13.71 14.30 5.32
C CYS A 168 13.98 13.35 4.15
N PHE A 169 13.75 13.78 2.91
CA PHE A 169 14.00 12.95 1.73
C PHE A 169 15.48 12.69 1.47
N ASP A 170 16.40 13.50 2.02
CA ASP A 170 17.84 13.22 1.95
C ASP A 170 18.21 12.02 2.83
N THR A 171 17.36 11.68 3.80
CA THR A 171 17.60 10.55 4.70
C THR A 171 17.08 9.22 4.17
N LEU A 172 16.29 9.23 3.08
CA LEU A 172 15.74 8.06 2.40
C LEU A 172 16.80 7.30 1.57
N ASN A 173 17.87 6.92 2.25
CA ASN A 173 19.03 6.30 1.67
C ASN A 173 18.77 4.86 1.20
N ALA A 174 17.88 4.12 1.83
CA ALA A 174 17.53 2.76 1.42
C ALA A 174 16.41 2.70 0.37
N LEU A 175 15.84 3.85 -0.03
CA LEU A 175 14.64 3.90 -0.84
C LEU A 175 14.89 3.40 -2.27
N THR A 176 14.10 2.40 -2.65
CA THR A 176 14.11 1.81 -4.01
C THR A 176 12.79 2.03 -4.73
N HIS A 177 11.69 2.14 -3.98
CA HIS A 177 10.34 2.28 -4.49
C HIS A 177 9.66 3.45 -3.80
N LEU A 178 9.18 4.41 -4.60
CA LEU A 178 8.46 5.57 -4.11
C LEU A 178 7.12 5.68 -4.84
N CYS A 179 6.07 5.93 -4.09
CA CYS A 179 4.74 6.23 -4.60
C CYS A 179 4.24 7.49 -3.91
N VAL A 180 3.85 8.48 -4.71
CA VAL A 180 3.32 9.76 -4.24
C VAL A 180 2.15 10.18 -5.12
N VAL A 181 1.28 11.04 -4.60
CA VAL A 181 0.24 11.68 -5.40
C VAL A 181 0.89 12.73 -6.29
N LEU A 182 0.55 12.73 -7.58
CA LEU A 182 1.00 13.75 -8.53
C LEU A 182 -0.21 14.55 -8.97
N ASP A 183 -0.34 15.73 -8.39
CA ASP A 183 -1.31 16.73 -8.80
C ASP A 183 -0.60 17.85 -9.58
N ARG A 184 -1.14 18.24 -10.74
CA ARG A 184 -0.53 19.26 -11.60
C ARG A 184 -0.49 20.64 -10.93
N ASP A 185 -1.51 20.97 -10.15
CA ASP A 185 -1.72 22.31 -9.62
C ASP A 185 -0.90 22.53 -8.33
N TYR A 186 -0.56 21.45 -7.62
CA TYR A 186 0.17 21.50 -6.35
C TYR A 186 1.65 21.10 -6.50
N SER A 187 1.93 20.06 -7.29
CA SER A 187 3.27 19.44 -7.32
C SER A 187 4.36 20.39 -7.83
N LYS A 188 5.43 20.56 -7.06
CA LYS A 188 6.59 21.34 -7.50
C LYS A 188 7.52 20.50 -8.39
N PRO A 189 7.84 20.97 -9.62
CA PRO A 189 8.74 20.26 -10.54
C PRO A 189 10.12 19.96 -9.94
N LEU A 190 10.63 20.81 -9.05
CA LEU A 190 11.93 20.63 -8.39
C LEU A 190 11.94 19.41 -7.47
N VAL A 191 10.86 19.19 -6.71
CA VAL A 191 10.73 18.03 -5.80
C VAL A 191 10.63 16.75 -6.62
N VAL A 192 9.81 16.76 -7.68
CA VAL A 192 9.71 15.64 -8.63
C VAL A 192 11.08 15.34 -9.26
N LYS A 193 11.81 16.37 -9.70
CA LYS A 193 13.16 16.23 -10.26
C LYS A 193 14.13 15.58 -9.29
N ARG A 194 14.04 15.88 -7.99
CA ARG A 194 14.87 15.27 -6.94
C ARG A 194 14.64 13.77 -6.85
N PHE A 195 13.39 13.31 -6.84
CA PHE A 195 13.07 11.88 -6.85
C PHE A 195 13.48 11.18 -8.14
N VAL A 196 13.25 11.84 -9.29
CA VAL A 196 13.68 11.34 -10.60
C VAL A 196 15.20 11.22 -10.68
N SER A 197 15.94 12.16 -10.09
CA SER A 197 17.41 12.16 -10.11
C SER A 197 18.04 11.21 -9.09
N ASN A 198 17.27 10.71 -8.10
CA ASN A 198 17.78 9.78 -7.10
C ASN A 198 18.16 8.44 -7.76
N PRO A 199 19.45 8.03 -7.77
CA PRO A 199 19.92 6.84 -8.47
C PRO A 199 19.52 5.53 -7.78
N ARG A 200 19.09 5.57 -6.52
CA ARG A 200 18.67 4.38 -5.76
C ARG A 200 17.21 4.03 -6.02
N VAL A 201 16.38 5.03 -6.34
CA VAL A 201 14.97 4.82 -6.68
C VAL A 201 14.90 4.15 -8.05
N GLN A 202 14.46 2.90 -8.04
CA GLN A 202 14.26 2.03 -9.20
C GLN A 202 12.86 2.14 -9.77
N VAL A 203 11.87 2.42 -8.90
CA VAL A 203 10.46 2.58 -9.29
C VAL A 203 9.91 3.84 -8.65
N LEU A 204 9.39 4.73 -9.49
CA LEU A 204 8.71 5.96 -9.09
C LEU A 204 7.27 5.92 -9.61
N ALA A 205 6.34 5.55 -8.74
CA ALA A 205 4.93 5.54 -9.05
C ALA A 205 4.31 6.90 -8.72
N PHE A 206 3.51 7.43 -9.64
CA PHE A 206 2.68 8.60 -9.38
C PHE A 206 1.21 8.18 -9.40
N ARG A 207 0.51 8.40 -8.29
CA ARG A 207 -0.95 8.28 -8.24
C ARG A 207 -1.55 9.52 -8.88
N VAL A 208 -2.40 9.33 -9.88
CA VAL A 208 -3.11 10.41 -10.58
C VAL A 208 -4.62 10.20 -10.44
N GLU A 209 -5.33 11.23 -9.98
CA GLU A 209 -6.79 11.14 -9.76
C GLU A 209 -7.55 10.69 -11.00
N SER A 210 -7.13 11.21 -12.16
CA SER A 210 -7.75 10.97 -13.44
C SER A 210 -6.68 10.73 -14.51
N PRO A 211 -6.93 9.84 -15.51
CA PRO A 211 -6.10 9.74 -16.71
C PRO A 211 -5.95 11.07 -17.47
N HIS A 212 -6.81 12.05 -17.20
CA HIS A 212 -6.82 13.38 -17.82
C HIS A 212 -6.27 14.48 -16.90
N SER A 213 -5.56 14.15 -15.82
CA SER A 213 -5.02 15.13 -14.86
C SER A 213 -3.94 16.05 -15.44
N GLY A 214 -3.49 15.84 -16.68
CA GLY A 214 -2.39 16.58 -17.25
C GLY A 214 -1.02 16.14 -16.70
N ALA A 215 -0.94 15.02 -15.98
CA ALA A 215 0.29 14.55 -15.34
C ALA A 215 1.41 14.26 -16.35
N VAL A 216 1.07 13.70 -17.52
CA VAL A 216 2.04 13.44 -18.58
C VAL A 216 2.58 14.76 -19.12
N GLU A 217 1.69 15.69 -19.43
CA GLU A 217 2.00 17.01 -19.95
C GLU A 217 2.89 17.79 -18.97
N PHE A 218 2.58 17.73 -17.67
CA PHE A 218 3.40 18.31 -16.61
C PHE A 218 4.83 17.73 -16.61
N LEU A 219 4.97 16.40 -16.68
CA LEU A 219 6.28 15.75 -16.71
C LEU A 219 7.04 16.10 -17.99
N GLU A 220 6.37 16.24 -19.12
CA GLU A 220 6.99 16.63 -20.39
C GLU A 220 7.46 18.08 -20.42
N GLU A 221 6.58 19.00 -19.99
CA GLU A 221 6.85 20.44 -19.92
C GLU A 221 8.11 20.74 -19.11
N HIS A 222 8.34 19.96 -18.05
CA HIS A 222 9.48 20.13 -17.15
C HIS A 222 10.66 19.18 -17.44
N GLY A 223 10.58 18.36 -18.49
CA GLY A 223 11.65 17.42 -18.86
C GLY A 223 11.91 16.35 -17.80
N LEU A 224 10.87 15.88 -17.11
CA LEU A 224 10.92 14.93 -15.99
C LEU A 224 10.53 13.51 -16.38
N LEU A 225 10.18 13.26 -17.65
CA LEU A 225 9.93 11.89 -18.12
C LEU A 225 11.17 11.00 -17.94
N HIS A 226 10.97 9.85 -17.29
CA HIS A 226 12.04 8.89 -17.00
C HIS A 226 11.53 7.45 -17.12
N ASP A 227 12.44 6.53 -17.42
CA ASP A 227 12.15 5.10 -17.56
C ASP A 227 11.84 4.37 -16.24
N LYS A 228 11.87 5.06 -15.10
CA LYS A 228 11.46 4.52 -13.80
C LYS A 228 10.07 4.98 -13.38
N ILE A 229 9.47 5.89 -14.15
CA ILE A 229 8.17 6.48 -13.82
C ILE A 229 7.05 5.55 -14.28
N VAL A 230 6.09 5.35 -13.38
CA VAL A 230 4.83 4.65 -13.63
C VAL A 230 3.68 5.56 -13.20
N LEU A 231 2.81 5.94 -14.14
CA LEU A 231 1.57 6.60 -13.79
C LEU A 231 0.52 5.56 -13.43
N MET A 232 -0.01 5.65 -12.22
CA MET A 232 -1.02 4.77 -11.68
C MET A 232 -2.30 5.55 -11.43
N PRO A 233 -3.48 5.02 -11.80
CA PRO A 233 -4.73 5.66 -11.38
C PRO A 233 -4.75 5.75 -9.85
N PHE A 234 -5.42 6.78 -9.33
CA PHE A 234 -5.83 6.89 -7.94
C PHE A 234 -6.91 5.83 -7.67
N PHE A 235 -6.50 4.57 -7.76
CA PHE A 235 -7.21 3.50 -7.13
C PHE A 235 -6.59 3.39 -5.75
N ILE A 236 -7.40 3.70 -4.74
CA ILE A 236 -7.24 3.11 -3.43
C ILE A 236 -7.35 1.61 -3.71
N ALA A 237 -6.23 0.91 -3.97
CA ALA A 237 -6.21 -0.53 -3.81
C ALA A 237 -6.75 -0.69 -2.38
N PRO A 238 -7.97 -1.22 -2.19
CA PRO A 238 -8.59 -1.22 -0.88
C PRO A 238 -7.57 -1.86 0.03
N TRP A 239 -7.21 -1.23 1.15
CA TRP A 239 -6.06 -1.68 1.94
C TRP A 239 -6.17 -3.17 2.32
N GLY A 240 -7.40 -3.71 2.33
CA GLY A 240 -7.71 -5.14 2.44
C GLY A 240 -7.22 -6.05 1.29
N SER A 241 -6.77 -5.52 0.17
CA SER A 241 -6.10 -6.24 -0.93
C SER A 241 -4.65 -6.55 -0.54
N MET A 242 -3.96 -5.58 0.07
CA MET A 242 -2.59 -5.80 0.57
C MET A 242 -2.57 -6.85 1.69
N GLY A 243 -3.59 -6.83 2.56
CA GLY A 243 -3.79 -7.87 3.58
C GLY A 243 -4.00 -9.28 3.03
N ARG A 244 -4.50 -9.44 1.80
CA ARG A 244 -4.80 -10.75 1.18
C ARG A 244 -3.65 -11.38 0.40
N GLY A 245 -2.47 -10.75 0.38
CA GLY A 245 -1.35 -11.24 -0.45
C GLY A 245 -1.55 -10.98 -1.93
N ASP A 246 -2.33 -9.95 -2.25
CA ASP A 246 -2.53 -9.52 -3.62
C ASP A 246 -1.25 -8.97 -4.23
N MET A 247 -1.22 -8.83 -5.56
CA MET A 247 -0.05 -8.20 -6.18
C MET A 247 0.13 -6.85 -5.52
N LEU A 248 1.26 -6.68 -4.81
CA LEU A 248 1.58 -5.45 -4.13
C LEU A 248 1.63 -4.35 -5.19
N LEU A 249 1.22 -3.13 -4.84
CA LEU A 249 1.35 -1.93 -5.67
C LEU A 249 2.65 -1.93 -6.50
N TRP A 250 3.74 -2.29 -5.83
CA TRP A 250 5.09 -2.40 -6.37
C TRP A 250 5.26 -3.45 -7.46
N GLN A 251 4.66 -4.63 -7.31
CA GLN A 251 4.72 -5.67 -8.35
C GLN A 251 4.04 -5.21 -9.64
N VAL A 252 2.93 -4.47 -9.53
CA VAL A 252 2.24 -3.89 -10.68
C VAL A 252 3.13 -2.84 -11.35
N ALA A 253 3.74 -1.96 -10.55
CA ALA A 253 4.64 -0.92 -11.06
C ALA A 253 5.90 -1.52 -11.71
N GLU A 254 6.57 -2.47 -11.07
CA GLU A 254 7.72 -3.19 -11.62
C GLU A 254 7.39 -3.90 -12.94
N GLU A 255 6.25 -4.59 -13.00
CA GLU A 255 5.83 -5.29 -14.21
C GLU A 255 5.54 -4.31 -15.35
N ALA A 256 4.92 -3.17 -15.05
CA ALA A 256 4.73 -2.10 -16.01
C ALA A 256 6.05 -1.55 -16.58
N LEU A 257 7.12 -1.53 -15.78
CA LEU A 257 8.44 -1.10 -16.24
C LEU A 257 9.13 -2.15 -17.13
N LYS A 258 8.84 -3.45 -16.95
CA LYS A 258 9.40 -4.54 -17.77
C LYS A 258 8.82 -4.62 -19.17
N HIS A 259 7.56 -4.19 -19.36
CA HIS A 259 6.87 -4.27 -20.65
C HIS A 259 6.75 -2.88 -21.29
N PRO A 260 7.78 -2.42 -22.04
CA PRO A 260 7.77 -1.10 -22.64
C PRO A 260 6.58 -0.95 -23.59
N ILE A 261 5.71 0.01 -23.31
CA ILE A 261 4.62 0.41 -24.21
C ILE A 261 5.24 0.82 -25.55
N PRO A 262 4.73 0.33 -26.70
CA PRO A 262 5.30 0.63 -28.00
C PRO A 262 5.43 2.14 -28.22
N LYS A 263 6.62 2.61 -28.62
CA LYS A 263 6.98 4.02 -28.86
C LYS A 263 5.98 4.84 -29.70
N LYS A 264 5.07 4.18 -30.43
CA LYS A 264 4.02 4.84 -31.21
C LYS A 264 2.95 5.55 -30.36
N GLN A 265 2.86 5.27 -29.06
CA GLN A 265 1.88 5.89 -28.14
C GLN A 265 2.47 6.95 -27.21
N GLY A 266 3.71 7.37 -27.41
CA GLY A 266 4.29 8.57 -26.76
C GLY A 266 4.66 8.43 -25.28
N HIS A 267 3.91 7.68 -24.46
CA HIS A 267 4.06 7.73 -23.00
C HIS A 267 3.89 6.38 -22.30
N ARG A 268 4.52 6.23 -21.12
CA ARG A 268 4.38 5.07 -20.23
C ARG A 268 3.21 5.27 -19.25
N CYS A 269 1.98 5.25 -19.75
CA CYS A 269 0.80 5.14 -18.88
C CYS A 269 0.41 3.68 -18.79
N VAL A 270 0.41 3.08 -17.59
CA VAL A 270 -0.20 1.76 -17.43
C VAL A 270 -1.70 1.97 -17.61
N PRO A 271 -2.33 1.40 -18.65
CA PRO A 271 -3.76 1.58 -18.82
C PRO A 271 -4.46 1.10 -17.55
N VAL A 272 -5.43 1.87 -17.06
CA VAL A 272 -6.25 1.45 -15.90
C VAL A 272 -6.85 0.07 -16.14
N SER A 273 -7.22 -0.22 -17.39
CA SER A 273 -7.67 -1.54 -17.84
C SER A 273 -6.60 -2.62 -17.75
N THR A 274 -5.31 -2.33 -17.92
CA THR A 274 -4.22 -3.30 -17.75
C THR A 274 -4.02 -3.63 -16.28
N VAL A 275 -3.99 -2.61 -15.41
CA VAL A 275 -3.95 -2.83 -13.95
C VAL A 275 -5.20 -3.61 -13.53
N ARG A 276 -6.40 -3.12 -13.86
CA ARG A 276 -7.67 -3.77 -13.52
C ARG A 276 -7.78 -5.17 -14.10
N ASN A 277 -7.31 -5.45 -15.31
CA ASN A 277 -7.37 -6.78 -15.90
C ASN A 277 -6.30 -7.71 -15.32
N ALA A 278 -5.12 -7.21 -14.91
CA ALA A 278 -4.15 -8.00 -14.15
C ALA A 278 -4.76 -8.42 -12.80
N TYR A 279 -5.47 -7.51 -12.11
CA TYR A 279 -6.27 -7.86 -10.94
C TYR A 279 -7.39 -8.83 -11.29
N ALA A 280 -8.23 -8.54 -12.30
CA ALA A 280 -9.38 -9.36 -12.64
C ALA A 280 -9.01 -10.79 -13.05
N ASN A 281 -7.92 -10.97 -13.81
CA ASN A 281 -7.38 -12.28 -14.15
C ASN A 281 -6.89 -13.07 -12.94
N LYS A 282 -6.29 -12.39 -11.94
CA LYS A 282 -5.78 -13.05 -10.73
C LYS A 282 -6.90 -13.48 -9.77
N TYR A 283 -8.02 -12.75 -9.75
CA TYR A 283 -9.13 -12.95 -8.79
C TYR A 283 -10.41 -13.51 -9.41
N ASP A 284 -10.36 -13.93 -10.68
CA ASP A 284 -11.54 -14.39 -11.43
C ASP A 284 -12.71 -13.39 -11.36
N MET A 285 -12.38 -12.10 -11.29
CA MET A 285 -13.37 -11.02 -11.31
C MET A 285 -13.79 -10.78 -12.77
N PRO A 286 -15.02 -10.29 -13.01
CA PRO A 286 -15.44 -9.91 -14.35
C PRO A 286 -14.43 -8.94 -14.96
N LYS A 287 -13.78 -9.35 -16.06
CA LYS A 287 -12.96 -8.44 -16.86
C LYS A 287 -13.84 -7.26 -17.27
N VAL A 288 -13.33 -6.06 -17.10
CA VAL A 288 -13.99 -4.89 -17.69
C VAL A 288 -13.88 -5.07 -19.20
N PRO A 289 -15.01 -5.21 -19.94
CA PRO A 289 -14.94 -5.36 -21.39
C PRO A 289 -14.23 -4.14 -21.97
N HIS A 290 -13.40 -4.34 -23.00
CA HIS A 290 -12.73 -3.26 -23.75
C HIS A 290 -13.69 -2.27 -24.45
N SER A 291 -14.99 -2.34 -24.18
CA SER A 291 -16.01 -1.55 -24.84
C SER A 291 -16.10 -0.14 -24.24
N ASN A 292 -15.76 0.84 -25.10
CA ASN A 292 -16.01 2.29 -25.02
C ASN A 292 -14.98 3.20 -24.32
N GLU A 293 -13.69 2.92 -24.49
CA GLU A 293 -12.72 4.02 -24.63
C GLU A 293 -12.57 4.35 -26.13
N CYS A 294 -13.05 5.52 -26.53
CA CYS A 294 -12.88 6.17 -27.84
C CYS A 294 -13.35 5.42 -29.12
N THR A 295 -14.67 5.35 -29.31
CA THR A 295 -15.24 5.61 -30.66
C THR A 295 -16.29 6.70 -30.57
N ALA A 296 -15.85 7.95 -30.37
CA ALA A 296 -16.70 9.11 -30.57
C ALA A 296 -16.80 9.40 -32.07
N LYS A 297 -18.04 9.32 -32.58
CA LYS A 297 -18.41 9.67 -33.95
C LYS A 297 -18.02 11.12 -34.27
N LYS A 298 -17.49 11.30 -35.49
CA LYS A 298 -17.25 12.56 -36.22
C LYS A 298 -18.14 13.73 -35.78
N HIS A 299 -17.62 14.61 -34.94
CA HIS A 299 -17.88 16.05 -35.05
C HIS A 299 -16.58 16.82 -34.84
N ASN A 300 -16.26 17.61 -35.85
CA ASN A 300 -14.99 18.26 -36.08
C ASN A 300 -14.99 19.61 -35.36
N ARG A 301 -14.40 19.69 -34.16
CA ARG A 301 -13.84 20.91 -33.54
C ARG A 301 -12.62 20.53 -32.68
N ASN A 302 -11.50 20.37 -33.39
CA ASN A 302 -10.10 20.57 -33.02
C ASN A 302 -9.67 20.27 -31.57
N GLY A 303 -9.34 19.00 -31.32
CA GLY A 303 -8.38 18.60 -30.29
C GLY A 303 -6.97 18.52 -30.88
N VAL A 304 -5.98 19.03 -30.15
CA VAL A 304 -4.53 18.96 -30.44
C VAL A 304 -3.84 19.11 -29.04
N PHE A 305 -2.67 18.56 -28.70
CA PHE A 305 -1.41 18.54 -29.45
C PHE A 305 -0.40 17.45 -29.07
N LEU A 306 0.35 17.03 -30.11
CA LEU A 306 1.75 16.64 -30.09
C LEU A 306 2.62 17.90 -30.31
N ALA A 307 3.74 18.05 -29.60
CA ALA A 307 4.82 18.96 -29.97
C ALA A 307 6.09 18.17 -30.34
N ARG A 308 6.57 18.37 -31.57
CA ARG A 308 7.86 17.88 -32.07
C ARG A 308 8.91 18.97 -31.85
N THR A 309 10.01 18.66 -31.17
CA THR A 309 11.23 19.48 -31.24
C THR A 309 11.99 19.15 -32.52
N LYS A 310 12.23 20.17 -33.36
CA LYS A 310 13.29 20.14 -34.38
C LYS A 310 14.59 20.52 -33.69
N GLY A 311 15.62 19.69 -33.82
CA GLY A 311 16.97 20.03 -33.36
C GLY A 311 17.57 21.21 -34.14
N PRO A 312 18.57 21.91 -33.58
CA PRO A 312 19.23 23.02 -34.27
C PRO A 312 20.20 22.49 -35.34
N MET A 313 20.32 23.25 -36.44
CA MET A 313 21.44 23.17 -37.39
C MET A 313 22.65 23.90 -36.82
#